data_AF-A0A1Q9Q5H5-F1
#
_entry.id   AF-A0A1Q9Q5H5-F1
#
_cell.length_a   1.000
_cell.length_b   1.000
_cell.length_c   1.000
_cell.angle_alpha   90.00
_cell.angle_beta   90.00
_cell.angle_gamma   90.00
#
_symmetry.space_group_name_H-M   'P 1'
#
loop_
_entity.id
_entity.type
_entity.pdbx_description
1 polymer ?
#
loop_
_entity_poly.entity_id
_entity_poly.type
_entity_poly.pdbx_seq_one_letter_code
_entity_poly.pdbx_strand_id
1 'polypeptide(L)'
;MKKIPALVMLFTAVIFILAACNNSKEANVALDKKHAPLPDYVLNSSELIQETYIMVTNYPEVVAGVPCYCGCYLEDGHMSNLDCYIDQFGEDNAVIAYDSMSIA
;
A
#
# COMPACT_ATOMS: atom_id res chain seq x y z
N MET A 1 49.97 15.61 -6.58
CA MET A 1 49.31 14.95 -7.75
C MET A 1 48.47 13.71 -7.36
N LYS A 2 48.80 12.94 -6.32
CA LYS A 2 48.01 11.75 -5.88
C LYS A 2 46.65 12.05 -5.23
N LYS A 3 46.42 13.28 -4.76
CA LYS A 3 45.15 13.68 -4.11
C LYS A 3 44.02 14.00 -5.10
N ILE A 4 44.36 14.33 -6.34
CA ILE A 4 43.40 14.65 -7.41
C ILE A 4 42.58 13.43 -7.83
N PRO A 5 43.17 12.24 -8.12
CA PRO A 5 42.36 11.06 -8.43
C PRO A 5 41.50 10.60 -7.24
N ALA A 6 41.99 10.74 -6.00
CA ALA A 6 41.21 10.43 -4.80
C ALA A 6 40.00 11.37 -4.62
N LEU A 7 40.17 12.65 -4.92
CA LEU A 7 39.07 13.63 -4.88
C LEU A 7 38.03 13.35 -5.97
N VAL A 8 38.47 13.01 -7.19
CA VAL A 8 37.58 12.65 -8.30
C VAL A 8 36.77 11.39 -7.95
N MET A 9 37.42 10.37 -7.37
CA MET A 9 36.76 9.13 -6.96
C MET A 9 35.69 9.37 -5.88
N LEU A 10 35.98 10.25 -4.91
CA LEU A 10 35.05 10.65 -3.86
C LEU A 10 33.84 11.41 -4.43
N PHE A 11 34.05 12.34 -5.35
CA PHE A 11 32.95 13.08 -6.01
C PHE A 11 32.06 12.15 -6.84
N THR A 12 32.62 11.20 -7.59
CA THR A 12 31.81 10.20 -8.31
C THR A 12 30.99 9.33 -7.36
N ALA A 13 31.55 8.91 -6.22
CA ALA A 13 30.81 8.10 -5.24
C ALA A 13 29.62 8.88 -4.65
N VAL A 14 29.78 10.18 -4.36
CA VAL A 14 28.71 11.04 -3.86
C VAL A 14 27.57 11.20 -4.90
N ILE A 15 27.91 11.32 -6.19
CA ILE A 15 26.92 11.42 -7.26
C ILE A 15 26.09 10.12 -7.37
N PHE A 16 26.71 8.95 -7.25
CA PHE A 16 25.99 7.67 -7.26
C PHE A 16 25.06 7.50 -6.06
N ILE A 17 25.44 8.00 -4.88
CA ILE A 17 24.58 7.95 -3.68
C ILE A 17 23.35 8.85 -3.86
N LEU A 18 23.51 10.05 -4.44
CA LEU A 18 22.40 10.99 -4.65
C LEU A 18 21.38 10.49 -5.70
N ALA A 19 21.82 9.73 -6.71
CA ALA A 19 20.92 9.16 -7.72
C ALA A 19 20.00 8.06 -7.16
N ALA A 20 20.34 7.44 -6.03
CA ALA A 20 19.55 6.38 -5.40
C ALA A 20 18.34 6.91 -4.61
N CYS A 21 18.27 8.22 -4.34
CA CYS A 21 17.21 8.81 -3.50
C CYS A 21 15.93 9.17 -4.27
N ASN A 22 15.80 8.87 -5.56
CA ASN A 22 14.60 9.23 -6.32
C ASN A 22 13.94 7.99 -6.91
N ASN A 23 13.02 7.38 -6.16
CA ASN A 23 12.25 6.24 -6.63
C ASN A 23 10.86 6.19 -6.02
N SER A 24 10.05 7.22 -6.26
CA SER A 24 8.60 7.11 -6.23
C SER A 24 8.13 6.60 -7.59
N LYS A 25 8.04 5.27 -7.73
CA LYS A 25 7.25 4.71 -8.82
C LYS A 25 5.79 4.97 -8.49
N GLU A 26 5.21 5.94 -9.18
CA GLU A 26 3.76 6.12 -9.33
C GLU A 26 3.17 4.79 -9.84
N ALA A 27 2.59 4.01 -8.93
CA ALA A 27 1.86 2.82 -9.31
C ALA A 27 0.44 3.27 -9.68
N ASN A 28 0.22 3.56 -10.97
CA ASN A 28 -1.08 3.97 -11.48
C ASN A 28 -2.04 2.75 -11.52
N VAL A 29 -2.50 2.32 -10.35
CA VAL A 29 -3.40 1.19 -10.19
C VAL A 29 -4.82 1.73 -10.12
N ALA A 30 -5.66 1.33 -11.06
CA ALA A 30 -7.08 1.66 -11.06
C ALA A 30 -7.88 0.58 -10.34
N LEU A 31 -8.95 0.98 -9.65
CA LEU A 31 -9.92 0.05 -9.06
C LEU A 31 -10.66 -0.70 -10.18
N ASP A 32 -10.72 -2.03 -10.08
CA ASP A 32 -11.55 -2.81 -11.00
C ASP A 32 -13.03 -2.44 -10.83
N LYS A 33 -13.74 -2.28 -11.95
CA LYS A 33 -15.12 -1.81 -12.04
C LYS A 33 -16.13 -2.72 -11.37
N LYS A 34 -15.77 -3.98 -11.07
CA LYS A 34 -16.63 -4.90 -10.33
C LYS A 34 -16.80 -4.50 -8.86
N HIS A 35 -15.85 -3.75 -8.30
CA HIS A 35 -15.87 -3.34 -6.89
C HIS A 35 -16.74 -2.11 -6.68
N ALA A 36 -17.30 -1.99 -5.48
CA ALA A 36 -17.94 -0.76 -5.03
C ALA A 36 -16.94 0.41 -5.04
N PRO A 37 -17.36 1.65 -5.28
CA PRO A 37 -16.48 2.81 -5.20
C PRO A 37 -15.88 2.93 -3.80
N LEU A 38 -14.65 3.44 -3.72
CA LEU A 38 -14.00 3.71 -2.44
C LEU A 38 -14.85 4.69 -1.61
N PRO A 39 -14.99 4.47 -0.30
CA PRO A 39 -15.77 5.34 0.57
C PRO A 39 -15.01 6.64 0.88
N ASP A 40 -15.75 7.67 1.33
CA ASP A 40 -15.20 9.01 1.57
C ASP A 40 -14.04 9.02 2.57
N TYR A 41 -14.02 8.15 3.57
CA TYR A 41 -12.91 8.09 4.53
C TYR A 41 -11.59 7.61 3.88
N VAL A 42 -11.67 6.81 2.82
CA VAL A 42 -10.50 6.45 2.00
C VAL A 42 -10.16 7.61 1.06
N LEU A 43 -11.15 8.17 0.37
CA LEU A 43 -10.92 9.26 -0.60
C LEU A 43 -10.34 10.54 0.04
N ASN A 44 -10.60 10.76 1.33
CA ASN A 44 -10.06 11.88 2.10
C ASN A 44 -8.73 11.55 2.82
N SER A 45 -8.17 10.35 2.61
CA SER A 45 -6.87 9.93 3.15
C SER A 45 -5.71 10.29 2.21
N SER A 46 -4.48 9.96 2.62
CA SER A 46 -3.29 10.17 1.77
C SER A 46 -3.35 9.32 0.49
N GLU A 47 -2.67 9.76 -0.57
CA GLU A 47 -2.58 9.01 -1.84
C GLU A 47 -2.09 7.57 -1.61
N LEU A 48 -1.12 7.37 -0.72
CA LEU A 48 -0.62 6.05 -0.36
C LEU A 48 -1.71 5.14 0.23
N ILE A 49 -2.60 5.67 1.08
CA ILE A 49 -3.70 4.89 1.64
C ILE A 49 -4.73 4.58 0.56
N GLN A 50 -5.07 5.54 -0.30
CA GLN A 50 -5.98 5.31 -1.42
C GLN A 50 -5.45 4.20 -2.35
N GLU A 51 -4.18 4.26 -2.73
CA GLU A 51 -3.51 3.22 -3.52
C GLU A 51 -3.51 1.87 -2.81
N THR A 52 -3.27 1.87 -1.50
CA THR A 52 -3.29 0.63 -0.70
C THR A 52 -4.68 -0.02 -0.75
N TYR A 53 -5.74 0.75 -0.57
CA TYR A 53 -7.11 0.24 -0.68
C TYR A 53 -7.41 -0.31 -2.07
N ILE A 54 -6.98 0.36 -3.13
CA ILE A 54 -7.15 -0.15 -4.50
C ILE A 54 -6.42 -1.49 -4.66
N MET A 55 -5.18 -1.59 -4.17
CA MET A 55 -4.38 -2.81 -4.26
C MET A 55 -4.99 -3.96 -3.45
N VAL A 56 -5.41 -3.72 -2.21
CA VAL A 56 -6.06 -4.73 -1.36
C VAL A 56 -7.36 -5.20 -2.01
N THR A 57 -8.12 -4.28 -2.61
CA THR A 57 -9.41 -4.59 -3.24
C THR A 57 -9.25 -5.42 -4.51
N ASN A 58 -8.27 -5.07 -5.35
CA ASN A 58 -8.01 -5.80 -6.60
C ASN A 58 -7.33 -7.16 -6.37
N TYR A 59 -6.56 -7.31 -5.29
CA TYR A 59 -5.75 -8.50 -4.98
C TYR A 59 -5.91 -8.96 -3.51
N PRO A 60 -7.15 -9.26 -3.07
CA PRO A 60 -7.46 -9.52 -1.66
C PRO A 60 -6.70 -10.72 -1.09
N GLU A 61 -6.38 -11.71 -1.91
CA GLU A 61 -5.61 -12.91 -1.52
C GLU A 61 -4.19 -12.59 -1.04
N VAL A 62 -3.60 -11.50 -1.54
CA VAL A 62 -2.24 -11.09 -1.17
C VAL A 62 -2.23 -10.67 0.30
N VAL A 63 -3.17 -9.81 0.69
CA VAL A 63 -3.26 -9.28 2.07
C VAL A 63 -3.84 -10.33 3.02
N ALA A 64 -4.74 -11.20 2.56
CA ALA A 64 -5.22 -12.33 3.35
C ALA A 64 -4.09 -13.29 3.78
N GLY A 65 -3.04 -13.43 2.97
CA GLY A 65 -1.86 -14.25 3.28
C GLY A 65 -0.89 -13.61 4.28
N VAL A 66 -1.07 -12.33 4.62
CA VAL A 66 -0.21 -11.61 5.57
C VAL A 66 -0.67 -11.92 7.00
N PRO A 67 0.22 -12.38 7.90
CA PRO A 67 -0.13 -12.59 9.30
C PRO A 67 -0.66 -11.32 9.96
N CYS A 68 -1.78 -11.42 10.67
CA CYS A 68 -2.37 -10.35 11.45
C CYS A 68 -2.08 -10.55 12.93
N TYR A 69 -1.59 -9.50 13.60
CA TYR A 69 -1.22 -9.53 15.01
C TYR A 69 -1.91 -8.44 15.84
N CYS A 70 -2.91 -7.77 15.25
CA CYS A 70 -3.59 -6.64 15.89
C CYS A 70 -4.45 -7.07 17.09
N GLY A 71 -4.93 -8.32 17.12
CA GLY A 71 -5.76 -8.83 18.22
C GLY A 71 -7.23 -8.39 18.17
N CYS A 72 -7.66 -7.73 17.08
CA CYS A 72 -9.03 -7.22 16.89
C CYS A 72 -10.11 -8.30 16.68
N TYR A 73 -9.76 -9.59 16.67
CA TYR A 73 -10.71 -10.69 16.46
C TYR A 73 -11.85 -10.74 17.50
N LEU A 74 -11.61 -10.30 18.74
CA LEU A 74 -12.65 -10.27 19.79
C LEU A 74 -13.55 -9.05 19.71
N GLU A 75 -13.02 -7.95 19.18
CA GLU A 75 -13.67 -6.65 19.20
C GLU A 75 -14.52 -6.45 17.93
N ASP A 76 -13.93 -6.75 16.76
CA ASP A 76 -14.55 -6.53 15.44
C ASP A 76 -14.65 -7.81 14.60
N GLY A 77 -14.25 -8.96 15.12
CA GLY A 77 -14.39 -10.24 14.42
C GLY A 77 -13.41 -10.46 13.26
N HIS A 78 -12.41 -9.60 13.11
CA HIS A 78 -11.36 -9.73 12.08
C HIS A 78 -10.52 -10.98 12.31
N MET A 79 -10.48 -11.84 11.30
CA MET A 79 -9.77 -13.12 11.23
C MET A 79 -8.47 -13.02 10.43
N SER A 80 -8.31 -12.01 9.59
CA SER A 80 -7.14 -11.79 8.73
C SER A 80 -6.78 -10.31 8.60
N ASN A 81 -5.59 -10.01 8.07
CA ASN A 81 -5.20 -8.63 7.76
C ASN A 81 -6.09 -8.01 6.67
N LEU A 82 -6.77 -8.83 5.87
CA LEU A 82 -7.69 -8.36 4.84
C LEU A 82 -8.90 -7.65 5.45
N ASP A 83 -9.34 -8.13 6.61
CA ASP A 83 -10.58 -7.70 7.24
C ASP A 83 -10.47 -6.25 7.75
N CYS A 84 -9.24 -5.74 7.96
CA CYS A 84 -8.98 -4.33 8.25
C CYS A 84 -9.26 -3.37 7.08
N TYR A 85 -9.57 -3.90 5.89
CA TYR A 85 -9.84 -3.14 4.67
C TYR A 85 -11.20 -3.52 4.06
N ILE A 86 -11.61 -4.79 4.14
CA ILE A 86 -12.79 -5.32 3.45
C ILE A 86 -13.73 -5.94 4.47
N ASP A 87 -14.95 -5.42 4.52
CA ASP A 87 -16.02 -5.94 5.38
C ASP A 87 -16.84 -7.01 4.65
N GLN A 88 -17.10 -6.83 3.35
CA GLN A 88 -17.99 -7.74 2.62
C GLN A 88 -17.61 -7.95 1.15
N PHE A 89 -17.67 -9.21 0.74
CA PHE A 89 -17.65 -9.65 -0.66
C PHE A 89 -19.06 -10.01 -1.15
N GLY A 90 -19.36 -9.66 -2.40
CA GLY A 90 -20.52 -10.08 -3.17
C GLY A 90 -20.17 -11.17 -4.20
N GLU A 91 -20.96 -11.24 -5.28
CA GLU A 91 -20.72 -12.16 -6.39
C GLU A 91 -19.36 -11.88 -7.08
N ASP A 92 -18.76 -12.91 -7.70
CA ASP A 92 -17.48 -12.81 -8.43
C ASP A 92 -16.32 -12.16 -7.64
N ASN A 93 -16.34 -12.33 -6.32
CA ASN A 93 -15.39 -11.71 -5.37
C ASN A 93 -15.36 -10.17 -5.49
N ALA A 94 -16.49 -9.55 -5.84
CA ALA A 94 -16.63 -8.10 -5.81
C ALA A 94 -16.67 -7.62 -4.36
N VAL A 95 -15.72 -6.77 -3.96
CA VAL A 95 -15.83 -5.99 -2.71
C VAL A 95 -17.02 -5.05 -2.80
N ILE A 96 -17.98 -5.20 -1.88
CA ILE A 96 -19.21 -4.40 -1.82
C ILE A 96 -19.29 -3.54 -0.55
N ALA A 97 -18.48 -3.83 0.47
CA ALA A 97 -18.34 -3.00 1.67
C ALA A 97 -16.87 -3.01 2.16
N TYR A 98 -16.45 -1.87 2.72
CA TYR A 98 -15.09 -1.61 3.18
C TYR A 98 -15.07 -1.36 4.69
N ASP A 99 -14.02 -1.81 5.35
CA ASP A 99 -13.76 -1.57 6.78
C ASP A 99 -12.79 -0.39 6.96
N SER A 100 -13.02 0.49 7.93
CA SER A 100 -12.19 1.69 8.13
C SER A 100 -11.01 1.51 9.09
N MET A 101 -10.82 0.32 9.69
CA MET A 101 -9.81 0.07 10.73
C MET A 101 -8.39 0.37 10.28
N SER A 102 -8.05 0.10 9.01
CA SER A 102 -6.70 0.38 8.48
C SER A 102 -6.38 1.88 8.31
N ILE A 103 -7.35 2.77 8.50
CA ILE A 103 -7.20 4.23 8.39
C ILE A 103 -7.30 4.94 9.76
N ALA A 104 -7.82 4.26 10.78
CA ALA A 104 -8.09 4.81 12.10
C ALA A 104 -6.83 5.12 12.93
#